data_AF-A0A5P0ZGZ3-F1
#
_entry.id   AF-A0A5P0ZGZ3-F1
#
_cell.length_a   1.000
_cell.length_b   1.000
_cell.length_c   1.000
_cell.angle_alpha   90.00
_cell.angle_beta   90.00
_cell.angle_gamma   90.00
#
_symmetry.space_group_name_H-M   'P 1'
#
loop_
_entity.id
_entity.type
_entity.pdbx_description
1 polymer ?
#
loop_
_entity_poly.entity_id
_entity_poly.type
_entity_poly.pdbx_seq_one_letter_code
_entity_poly.pdbx_strand_id
1 'polypeptide(L)'
;MKKISLLVLLLTIIGITGCGNKTVSDNHVKKNTEKVLNSSSKTWVFDKSISSNMEKHSLSNDISVSSMKKTSMEATWSTSNKKFHNGAIEYHQVSLKKWKQGIESHVTKEAQNTIHYLTVEQINVSLKKLGAKVTIAQLSDLIFLQTESNGVDLTDGFIADGNHLYQVTAEYRDVEDLRTIERGKSYLDTGVKKDIPNVPVDKLNGTWVAPETTTSATDSGKVLIKDSFFYQKRFDSIERSAIQNLQKYSLVSLNQNNTYSEQKRNAASAGYDLSQKSVATGDSLGYLYIFISKDKMLRIGGGQTVTYDKLNNIIAPSDLSTNEIDVFKNSDNHSSGQTASTLTAKSDASFLEMSKSINYLTDPEAGQITDRVPAE
;
A
#
# COMPACT_ATOMS: atom_id res chain seq x y z
N MET A 1 -89.70 20.85 16.34
CA MET A 1 -89.25 20.15 15.12
C MET A 1 -88.29 19.06 15.60
N LYS A 2 -88.48 17.74 15.35
CA LYS A 2 -88.11 17.01 14.12
C LYS A 2 -86.65 17.33 13.72
N LYS A 3 -85.68 16.40 13.72
CA LYS A 3 -85.64 14.92 13.90
C LYS A 3 -84.34 14.55 14.69
N ILE A 4 -84.07 13.40 15.34
CA ILE A 4 -84.25 11.96 15.00
C ILE A 4 -83.45 11.60 13.73
N SER A 5 -82.50 10.66 13.64
CA SER A 5 -81.83 9.73 14.57
C SER A 5 -80.47 9.33 13.90
N LEU A 6 -79.70 8.25 14.17
CA LEU A 6 -79.96 6.97 14.82
C LEU A 6 -78.68 6.28 15.36
N LEU A 7 -78.90 5.49 16.41
CA LEU A 7 -78.12 4.37 16.95
C LEU A 7 -77.57 3.37 15.88
N VAL A 8 -76.35 2.84 16.07
CA VAL A 8 -76.07 1.38 15.96
C VAL A 8 -75.07 0.98 17.05
N LEU A 9 -75.35 -0.14 17.72
CA LEU A 9 -74.55 -0.77 18.76
C LEU A 9 -73.79 -1.97 18.16
N LEU A 10 -72.52 -2.18 18.49
CA LEU A 10 -71.97 -3.54 18.66
C LEU A 10 -70.68 -3.54 19.50
N LEU A 11 -70.65 -4.35 20.56
CA LEU A 11 -69.40 -4.93 21.08
C LEU A 11 -69.12 -6.20 20.27
N THR A 12 -67.86 -6.54 19.98
CA THR A 12 -67.27 -7.82 20.41
C THR A 12 -65.77 -7.97 20.05
N ILE A 13 -65.01 -8.43 21.06
CA ILE A 13 -63.93 -9.44 20.98
C ILE A 13 -62.66 -9.15 20.13
N ILE A 14 -61.57 -8.93 20.87
CA ILE A 14 -60.22 -9.54 20.75
C ILE A 14 -59.69 -9.80 19.33
N GLY A 15 -58.66 -9.03 18.94
CA GLY A 15 -57.71 -9.39 17.89
C GLY A 15 -56.27 -9.12 18.33
N ILE A 16 -55.54 -10.14 18.78
CA ILE A 16 -54.12 -10.01 19.14
C ILE A 16 -53.28 -10.09 17.86
N THR A 17 -53.02 -8.94 17.23
CA THR A 17 -52.09 -8.84 16.09
C THR A 17 -50.76 -8.24 16.51
N GLY A 18 -49.92 -9.10 17.08
CA GLY A 18 -48.51 -8.81 17.34
C GLY A 18 -47.69 -8.69 16.06
N CYS A 19 -47.90 -7.61 15.29
CA CYS A 19 -46.98 -7.21 14.23
C CYS A 19 -45.71 -6.65 14.86
N GLY A 20 -44.80 -7.53 15.27
CA GLY A 20 -43.45 -7.14 15.64
C GLY A 20 -42.80 -6.43 14.45
N ASN A 21 -42.53 -5.14 14.61
CA ASN A 21 -41.78 -4.36 13.62
C ASN A 21 -40.40 -5.01 13.44
N LYS A 22 -40.26 -5.82 12.38
CA LYS A 22 -38.94 -6.19 11.87
C LYS A 22 -38.29 -4.90 11.38
N THR A 23 -37.48 -4.29 12.23
CA THR A 23 -36.54 -3.25 11.85
C THR A 23 -35.70 -3.83 10.72
N VAL A 24 -35.98 -3.41 9.49
CA VAL A 24 -35.11 -3.72 8.35
C VAL A 24 -33.81 -3.02 8.66
N SER A 25 -32.80 -3.80 9.05
CA SER A 25 -31.45 -3.30 9.33
C SER A 25 -30.88 -2.75 8.03
N ASP A 26 -31.11 -1.46 7.74
CA ASP A 26 -30.62 -0.86 6.51
C ASP A 26 -29.10 -0.91 6.54
N ASN A 27 -28.55 -1.61 5.55
CA ASN A 27 -27.16 -1.99 5.47
C ASN A 27 -26.28 -0.81 5.03
N HIS A 28 -26.49 0.36 5.63
CA HIS A 28 -25.75 1.59 5.37
C HIS A 28 -24.25 1.39 5.59
N VAL A 29 -23.84 0.62 6.59
CA VAL A 29 -22.43 0.36 6.90
C VAL A 29 -21.72 -0.35 5.75
N LYS A 30 -22.30 -1.44 5.21
CA LYS A 30 -21.75 -2.13 4.04
C LYS A 30 -21.86 -1.28 2.79
N LYS A 31 -23.02 -0.66 2.52
CA LYS A 31 -23.22 0.24 1.36
C LYS A 31 -22.21 1.39 1.34
N ASN A 32 -21.92 1.99 2.49
CA ASN A 32 -20.91 3.04 2.63
C ASN A 32 -19.50 2.49 2.43
N THR A 33 -19.19 1.34 3.04
CA THR A 33 -17.91 0.64 2.83
C THR A 33 -17.69 0.34 1.35
N GLU A 34 -18.61 -0.34 0.69
CA GLU A 34 -18.60 -0.60 -0.75
C GLU A 34 -18.44 0.69 -1.56
N LYS A 35 -19.21 1.75 -1.27
CA LYS A 35 -19.09 3.06 -1.94
C LYS A 35 -17.71 3.69 -1.79
N VAL A 36 -17.10 3.60 -0.61
CA VAL A 36 -15.75 4.13 -0.33
C VAL A 36 -14.68 3.31 -1.05
N LEU A 37 -14.87 1.99 -1.19
CA LEU A 37 -13.96 1.07 -1.89
C LEU A 37 -14.11 1.12 -3.43
N ASN A 38 -15.27 1.55 -3.94
CA ASN A 38 -15.59 1.63 -5.38
C ASN A 38 -14.90 2.80 -6.13
N SER A 39 -14.03 3.58 -5.47
CA SER A 39 -13.20 4.61 -6.13
C SER A 39 -12.21 4.02 -7.14
N SER A 40 -11.78 4.83 -8.11
CA SER A 40 -10.82 4.43 -9.17
C SER A 40 -9.51 3.83 -8.61
N SER A 41 -8.95 4.45 -7.58
CA SER A 41 -7.82 3.93 -6.80
C SER A 41 -7.83 4.57 -5.40
N LYS A 42 -7.57 3.77 -4.37
CA LYS A 42 -7.24 4.24 -3.00
C LYS A 42 -6.05 3.46 -2.46
N THR A 43 -5.31 4.07 -1.53
CA THR A 43 -4.19 3.43 -0.84
C THR A 43 -4.30 3.71 0.65
N TRP A 44 -4.41 2.63 1.41
CA TRP A 44 -4.65 2.62 2.84
C TRP A 44 -3.35 2.25 3.55
N VAL A 45 -2.72 3.23 4.19
CA VAL A 45 -1.42 3.07 4.88
C VAL A 45 -1.68 2.75 6.34
N PHE A 46 -0.90 1.82 6.92
CA PHE A 46 -1.09 1.39 8.31
C PHE A 46 -0.95 2.54 9.30
N ASP A 47 -1.83 2.55 10.29
CA ASP A 47 -1.96 3.58 11.33
C ASP A 47 -1.68 2.99 12.74
N LYS A 48 -2.37 1.90 13.10
CA LYS A 48 -2.21 1.22 14.40
C LYS A 48 -2.83 -0.18 14.39
N SER A 49 -2.39 -1.00 15.34
CA SER A 49 -2.92 -2.34 15.62
C SER A 49 -3.49 -2.42 17.03
N ILE A 50 -4.38 -3.38 17.24
CA ILE A 50 -4.90 -3.76 18.56
C ILE A 50 -4.77 -5.27 18.77
N SER A 51 -4.60 -5.68 20.02
CA SER A 51 -4.46 -7.09 20.41
C SER A 51 -5.10 -7.34 21.77
N SER A 52 -5.44 -8.59 22.08
CA SER A 52 -5.77 -9.02 23.44
C SER A 52 -5.23 -10.41 23.71
N ASN A 53 -5.13 -10.76 24.99
CA ASN A 53 -4.73 -12.09 25.40
C ASN A 53 -5.91 -13.06 25.26
N MET A 54 -5.58 -14.29 24.88
CA MET A 54 -6.51 -15.41 24.83
C MET A 54 -6.07 -16.43 25.87
N GLU A 55 -7.00 -16.76 26.76
CA GLU A 55 -6.88 -17.80 27.76
C GLU A 55 -7.53 -19.09 27.24
N LYS A 56 -7.48 -20.16 28.02
CA LYS A 56 -7.99 -21.47 27.59
C LYS A 56 -9.48 -21.38 27.25
N HIS A 57 -9.83 -21.65 25.99
CA HIS A 57 -11.17 -21.50 25.39
C HIS A 57 -11.85 -20.12 25.55
N SER A 58 -11.13 -19.04 25.89
CA SER A 58 -11.76 -17.72 26.09
C SER A 58 -10.87 -16.55 25.69
N LEU A 59 -11.49 -15.51 25.14
CA LEU A 59 -10.81 -14.39 24.51
C LEU A 59 -11.06 -13.10 25.30
N SER A 60 -9.98 -12.51 25.86
CA SER A 60 -10.11 -11.36 26.74
C SER A 60 -10.63 -10.12 26.02
N ASN A 61 -11.50 -9.39 26.72
CA ASN A 61 -12.00 -8.08 26.32
C ASN A 61 -10.99 -6.95 26.63
N ASP A 62 -9.92 -7.23 27.38
CA ASP A 62 -8.82 -6.29 27.64
C ASP A 62 -7.94 -6.12 26.41
N ILE A 63 -8.43 -5.28 25.49
CA ILE A 63 -7.74 -4.93 24.26
C ILE A 63 -6.65 -3.88 24.56
N SER A 64 -5.40 -4.28 24.36
CA SER A 64 -4.22 -3.42 24.28
C SER A 64 -4.16 -2.73 22.91
N VAL A 65 -3.63 -1.50 22.90
CA VAL A 65 -3.41 -0.72 21.67
C VAL A 65 -1.92 -0.58 21.44
N SER A 66 -1.45 -1.04 20.29
CA SER A 66 -0.04 -0.88 19.87
C SER A 66 0.04 0.09 18.70
N SER A 67 0.45 1.32 18.99
CA SER A 67 1.07 2.20 17.99
C SER A 67 2.48 1.68 17.71
N MET A 68 2.59 0.62 16.90
CA MET A 68 3.90 0.13 16.45
C MET A 68 4.62 1.26 15.69
N LYS A 69 5.94 1.36 15.87
CA LYS A 69 6.74 2.25 15.03
C LYS A 69 6.64 1.74 13.60
N LYS A 70 6.31 2.63 12.65
CA LYS A 70 6.27 2.33 11.22
C LYS A 70 7.52 1.54 10.81
N THR A 71 7.37 0.25 10.61
CA THR A 71 8.41 -0.61 10.02
C THR A 71 8.01 -0.91 8.58
N SER A 72 8.99 -1.10 7.71
CA SER A 72 8.80 -1.13 6.24
C SER A 72 7.85 -2.22 5.73
N MET A 73 7.53 -3.22 6.57
CA MET A 73 6.76 -4.42 6.19
C MET A 73 5.26 -4.39 6.54
N GLU A 74 4.73 -3.33 7.18
CA GLU A 74 3.32 -3.33 7.61
C GLU A 74 2.34 -3.25 6.41
N ALA A 75 1.50 -4.28 6.30
CA ALA A 75 0.85 -4.69 5.06
C ALA A 75 -0.28 -3.76 4.60
N THR A 76 0.00 -2.92 3.58
CA THR A 76 -0.94 -1.91 3.09
C THR A 76 -1.91 -2.40 2.04
N TRP A 77 -3.18 -2.05 2.24
CA TRP A 77 -4.25 -2.30 1.29
C TRP A 77 -4.28 -1.22 0.21
N SER A 78 -4.51 -1.63 -1.04
CA SER A 78 -5.03 -0.73 -2.07
C SER A 78 -6.27 -1.32 -2.72
N THR A 79 -7.16 -0.45 -3.19
CA THR A 79 -8.49 -0.84 -3.65
C THR A 79 -8.79 -0.16 -4.97
N SER A 80 -9.05 -0.95 -6.01
CA SER A 80 -9.34 -0.48 -7.38
C SER A 80 -10.31 -1.45 -8.04
N ASN A 81 -11.22 -0.93 -8.88
CA ASN A 81 -12.20 -1.73 -9.63
C ASN A 81 -12.94 -2.80 -8.79
N LYS A 82 -13.29 -2.44 -7.54
CA LYS A 82 -13.93 -3.29 -6.50
C LYS A 82 -13.07 -4.42 -5.90
N LYS A 83 -11.85 -4.66 -6.39
CA LYS A 83 -10.90 -5.60 -5.78
C LYS A 83 -10.14 -4.94 -4.62
N PHE A 84 -9.71 -5.78 -3.68
CA PHE A 84 -8.65 -5.44 -2.72
C PHE A 84 -7.33 -6.04 -3.21
N HIS A 85 -6.24 -5.34 -2.91
CA HIS A 85 -4.87 -5.76 -3.21
C HIS A 85 -4.00 -5.56 -1.96
N ASN A 86 -3.22 -6.56 -1.58
CA ASN A 86 -2.18 -6.44 -0.55
C ASN A 86 -0.84 -6.91 -1.12
N GLY A 87 0.03 -5.96 -1.47
CA GLY A 87 1.18 -6.21 -2.33
C GLY A 87 0.80 -7.01 -3.58
N ALA A 88 1.40 -8.19 -3.71
CA ALA A 88 1.22 -9.12 -4.82
C ALA A 88 -0.16 -9.82 -4.91
N ILE A 89 -0.95 -9.82 -3.84
CA ILE A 89 -2.13 -10.66 -3.72
C ILE A 89 -3.40 -9.86 -4.05
N GLU A 90 -4.15 -10.31 -5.06
CA GLU A 90 -5.50 -9.83 -5.35
C GLU A 90 -6.55 -10.63 -4.56
N TYR A 91 -7.61 -9.94 -4.13
CA TYR A 91 -8.73 -10.52 -3.39
C TYR A 91 -10.08 -10.10 -3.98
N HIS A 92 -11.01 -11.06 -4.07
CA HIS A 92 -12.42 -10.81 -4.36
C HIS A 92 -13.27 -10.85 -3.08
N GLN A 93 -14.42 -10.17 -3.11
CA GLN A 93 -15.36 -10.15 -1.98
C GLN A 93 -16.21 -11.43 -1.93
N VAL A 94 -16.38 -12.00 -0.74
CA VAL A 94 -17.21 -13.18 -0.50
C VAL A 94 -18.36 -12.88 0.46
N SER A 95 -19.44 -13.67 0.37
CA SER A 95 -20.55 -13.58 1.33
C SER A 95 -20.14 -14.20 2.68
N LEU A 96 -20.72 -13.70 3.78
CA LEU A 96 -20.51 -14.28 5.12
C LEU A 96 -20.74 -15.81 5.15
N LYS A 97 -21.70 -16.32 4.35
CA LYS A 97 -21.94 -17.76 4.24
C LYS A 97 -20.78 -18.49 3.54
N LYS A 98 -20.31 -18.00 2.38
CA LYS A 98 -19.15 -18.60 1.68
C LYS A 98 -17.93 -18.56 2.59
N TRP A 99 -17.68 -17.42 3.22
CA TRP A 99 -16.55 -17.21 4.14
C TRP A 99 -16.53 -18.24 5.28
N LYS A 100 -17.63 -18.41 6.03
CA LYS A 100 -17.71 -19.42 7.10
C LYS A 100 -17.43 -20.84 6.58
N GLN A 101 -18.04 -21.20 5.46
CA GLN A 101 -17.84 -22.51 4.83
C GLN A 101 -16.38 -22.71 4.37
N GLY A 102 -15.72 -21.67 3.88
CA GLY A 102 -14.29 -21.69 3.54
C GLY A 102 -13.41 -21.91 4.76
N ILE A 103 -13.59 -21.09 5.80
CA ILE A 103 -12.89 -21.17 7.10
C ILE A 103 -13.05 -22.55 7.77
N GLU A 104 -14.22 -23.18 7.65
CA GLU A 104 -14.50 -24.54 8.12
C GLU A 104 -13.91 -25.62 7.22
N SER A 105 -13.87 -25.43 5.89
CA SER A 105 -13.42 -26.45 4.92
C SER A 105 -11.92 -26.72 4.91
N HIS A 106 -11.10 -25.79 5.41
CA HIS A 106 -9.64 -25.92 5.44
C HIS A 106 -9.11 -26.73 6.64
N VAL A 107 -9.99 -27.31 7.48
CA VAL A 107 -9.60 -28.10 8.66
C VAL A 107 -10.42 -29.40 8.81
N THR A 108 -9.95 -30.31 9.67
CA THR A 108 -10.66 -31.55 10.00
C THR A 108 -11.94 -31.26 10.78
N LYS A 109 -12.93 -32.18 10.73
CA LYS A 109 -14.20 -32.05 11.46
C LYS A 109 -14.03 -31.87 12.97
N GLU A 110 -12.98 -32.45 13.54
CA GLU A 110 -12.65 -32.30 14.96
C GLU A 110 -12.18 -30.86 15.25
N ALA A 111 -11.30 -30.33 14.40
CA ALA A 111 -10.79 -28.95 14.45
C ALA A 111 -11.78 -27.88 13.95
N GLN A 112 -12.99 -28.26 13.50
CA GLN A 112 -14.10 -27.32 13.29
C GLN A 112 -14.73 -26.91 14.63
N ASN A 113 -14.71 -27.77 15.65
CA ASN A 113 -15.30 -27.48 16.96
C ASN A 113 -14.49 -26.47 17.80
N THR A 114 -13.25 -26.19 17.40
CA THR A 114 -12.38 -25.18 18.04
C THR A 114 -12.45 -23.81 17.36
N ILE A 115 -13.27 -23.65 16.30
CA ILE A 115 -13.49 -22.38 15.59
C ILE A 115 -14.60 -21.60 16.28
N HIS A 116 -14.28 -20.38 16.72
CA HIS A 116 -15.22 -19.47 17.34
C HIS A 116 -15.33 -18.17 16.54
N TYR A 117 -16.54 -17.82 16.12
CA TYR A 117 -16.79 -16.56 15.43
C TYR A 117 -17.02 -15.43 16.46
N LEU A 118 -16.34 -14.29 16.29
CA LEU A 118 -16.51 -13.15 17.19
C LEU A 118 -17.94 -12.60 17.12
N THR A 119 -18.46 -12.16 18.26
CA THR A 119 -19.79 -11.54 18.32
C THR A 119 -19.77 -10.12 17.73
N VAL A 120 -20.95 -9.63 17.32
CA VAL A 120 -21.15 -8.23 16.88
C VAL A 120 -20.64 -7.23 17.94
N GLU A 121 -20.85 -7.54 19.23
CA GLU A 121 -20.34 -6.74 20.34
C GLU A 121 -18.80 -6.75 20.41
N GLN A 122 -18.17 -7.93 20.35
CA GLN A 122 -16.71 -8.06 20.35
C GLN A 122 -16.05 -7.33 19.16
N ILE A 123 -16.67 -7.39 17.97
CA ILE A 123 -16.23 -6.62 16.80
C ILE A 123 -16.39 -5.12 17.04
N ASN A 124 -17.53 -4.66 17.56
CA ASN A 124 -17.75 -3.24 17.86
C ASN A 124 -16.80 -2.71 18.95
N VAL A 125 -16.39 -3.55 19.91
CA VAL A 125 -15.32 -3.22 20.89
C VAL A 125 -13.96 -3.08 20.20
N SER A 126 -13.59 -3.98 19.29
CA SER A 126 -12.38 -3.84 18.44
C SER A 126 -12.42 -2.55 17.61
N LEU A 127 -13.52 -2.27 16.91
CA LEU A 127 -13.69 -1.06 16.08
C LEU A 127 -13.59 0.22 16.91
N LYS A 128 -14.22 0.26 18.09
CA LYS A 128 -14.14 1.40 19.02
C LYS A 128 -12.72 1.60 19.56
N LYS A 129 -11.96 0.54 19.85
CA LYS A 129 -10.54 0.60 20.24
C LYS A 129 -9.65 1.08 19.10
N LEU A 130 -10.00 0.78 17.85
CA LEU A 130 -9.38 1.35 16.64
C LEU A 130 -9.83 2.79 16.33
N GLY A 131 -10.78 3.35 17.09
CA GLY A 131 -11.25 4.73 16.95
C GLY A 131 -12.31 4.95 15.86
N ALA A 132 -12.92 3.88 15.35
CA ALA A 132 -14.04 3.98 14.42
C ALA A 132 -15.25 4.65 15.08
N LYS A 133 -16.00 5.45 14.29
CA LYS A 133 -17.24 6.10 14.74
C LYS A 133 -18.49 5.29 14.36
N VAL A 134 -18.32 4.27 13.54
CA VAL A 134 -19.35 3.32 13.09
C VAL A 134 -19.39 2.06 13.97
N THR A 135 -20.57 1.45 14.03
CA THR A 135 -20.81 0.13 14.62
C THR A 135 -21.56 -0.75 13.62
N ILE A 136 -21.21 -2.02 13.52
CA ILE A 136 -21.99 -3.01 12.77
C ILE A 136 -23.21 -3.48 13.60
N ALA A 137 -24.29 -3.86 12.92
CA ALA A 137 -25.46 -4.51 13.52
C ALA A 137 -25.39 -6.05 13.40
N GLN A 138 -24.68 -6.54 12.38
CA GLN A 138 -24.56 -7.95 12.02
C GLN A 138 -23.22 -8.20 11.32
N LEU A 139 -22.66 -9.41 11.42
CA LEU A 139 -21.37 -9.74 10.78
C LEU A 139 -21.38 -9.54 9.25
N SER A 140 -22.53 -9.65 8.59
CA SER A 140 -22.67 -9.44 7.13
C SER A 140 -22.56 -7.98 6.68
N ASP A 141 -22.48 -7.04 7.61
CA ASP A 141 -22.17 -5.62 7.33
C ASP A 141 -20.67 -5.44 6.97
N LEU A 142 -19.81 -6.38 7.41
CA LEU A 142 -18.40 -6.46 7.02
C LEU A 142 -18.25 -6.96 5.57
N ILE A 143 -17.11 -6.64 4.96
CA ILE A 143 -16.64 -7.23 3.71
C ILE A 143 -15.65 -8.36 4.06
N PHE A 144 -15.91 -9.57 3.59
CA PHE A 144 -14.99 -10.70 3.72
C PHE A 144 -14.28 -10.92 2.39
N LEU A 145 -13.02 -11.38 2.45
CA LEU A 145 -12.13 -11.46 1.29
C LEU A 145 -11.58 -12.87 1.11
N GLN A 146 -11.52 -13.31 -0.14
CA GLN A 146 -10.85 -14.54 -0.56
C GLN A 146 -9.80 -14.22 -1.62
N THR A 147 -8.63 -14.86 -1.54
CA THR A 147 -7.54 -14.70 -2.51
C THR A 147 -7.95 -15.21 -3.90
N GLU A 148 -7.59 -14.47 -4.95
CA GLU A 148 -7.80 -14.91 -6.34
C GLU A 148 -6.86 -16.05 -6.76
N SER A 149 -5.70 -16.19 -6.09
CA SER A 149 -4.61 -17.11 -6.49
C SER A 149 -4.78 -18.55 -6.01
N ASN A 150 -5.28 -18.76 -4.78
CA ASN A 150 -5.43 -20.10 -4.18
C ASN A 150 -6.74 -20.30 -3.41
N GLY A 151 -7.71 -19.39 -3.50
CA GLY A 151 -9.05 -19.56 -2.91
C GLY A 151 -9.11 -19.55 -1.38
N VAL A 152 -8.07 -19.08 -0.69
CA VAL A 152 -8.02 -18.98 0.77
C VAL A 152 -8.77 -17.73 1.25
N ASP A 153 -9.72 -17.93 2.17
CA ASP A 153 -10.45 -16.87 2.86
C ASP A 153 -9.59 -16.25 3.97
N LEU A 154 -9.58 -14.93 4.10
CA LEU A 154 -8.96 -14.23 5.23
C LEU A 154 -9.80 -14.39 6.49
N THR A 155 -9.16 -14.53 7.66
CA THR A 155 -9.83 -14.62 8.97
C THR A 155 -10.42 -13.29 9.46
N ASP A 156 -10.16 -12.19 8.76
CA ASP A 156 -10.62 -10.83 9.08
C ASP A 156 -11.78 -10.37 8.19
N GLY A 157 -12.67 -9.55 8.75
CA GLY A 157 -13.64 -8.74 8.02
C GLY A 157 -13.21 -7.28 7.93
N PHE A 158 -13.65 -6.59 6.87
CA PHE A 158 -13.25 -5.22 6.53
C PHE A 158 -14.44 -4.25 6.52
N ILE A 159 -14.19 -3.02 6.99
CA ILE A 159 -15.17 -1.92 7.07
C ILE A 159 -14.45 -0.59 6.82
N ALA A 160 -15.06 0.33 6.08
CA ALA A 160 -14.47 1.65 5.81
C ALA A 160 -15.40 2.79 6.27
N ASP A 161 -14.82 3.76 6.98
CA ASP A 161 -15.51 4.92 7.56
C ASP A 161 -14.63 6.17 7.40
N GLY A 162 -15.20 7.21 6.78
CA GLY A 162 -14.48 8.45 6.43
C GLY A 162 -13.20 8.20 5.65
N ASN A 163 -12.06 8.56 6.26
CA ASN A 163 -10.71 8.37 5.74
C ASN A 163 -9.98 7.16 6.36
N HIS A 164 -10.70 6.17 6.90
CA HIS A 164 -10.12 4.98 7.49
C HIS A 164 -10.70 3.68 6.90
N LEU A 165 -9.83 2.69 6.73
CA LEU A 165 -10.17 1.28 6.53
C LEU A 165 -9.80 0.53 7.81
N TYR A 166 -10.70 -0.31 8.30
CA TYR A 166 -10.48 -1.16 9.46
C TYR A 166 -10.54 -2.62 9.02
N GLN A 167 -9.54 -3.38 9.47
CA GLN A 167 -9.47 -4.83 9.38
C GLN A 167 -9.73 -5.36 10.78
N VAL A 168 -10.72 -6.22 10.96
CA VAL A 168 -11.10 -6.78 12.28
C VAL A 168 -11.25 -8.29 12.20
N THR A 169 -10.48 -8.97 13.03
CA THR A 169 -10.45 -10.43 13.13
C THR A 169 -11.81 -10.98 13.51
N ALA A 170 -12.34 -11.92 12.72
CA ALA A 170 -13.72 -12.38 12.78
C ALA A 170 -13.88 -13.84 13.21
N GLU A 171 -12.81 -14.64 13.18
CA GLU A 171 -12.69 -15.91 13.91
C GLU A 171 -11.56 -15.86 14.94
N TYR A 172 -11.66 -16.69 15.97
CA TYR A 172 -10.52 -17.14 16.76
C TYR A 172 -10.58 -18.66 16.90
N ARG A 173 -9.45 -19.26 17.30
CA ARG A 173 -9.34 -20.70 17.52
C ARG A 173 -8.79 -20.97 18.91
N ASP A 174 -9.35 -21.98 19.56
CA ASP A 174 -8.94 -22.41 20.90
C ASP A 174 -7.43 -22.65 21.02
N VAL A 175 -6.95 -22.51 22.26
CA VAL A 175 -5.58 -22.76 22.67
C VAL A 175 -5.53 -23.50 23.99
N GLU A 176 -4.44 -24.23 24.17
CA GLU A 176 -4.06 -24.82 25.45
C GLU A 176 -3.25 -23.83 26.28
N ASP A 177 -2.34 -23.08 25.65
CA ASP A 177 -1.49 -22.05 26.25
C ASP A 177 -2.00 -20.62 26.03
N LEU A 178 -1.66 -19.72 26.96
CA LEU A 178 -1.96 -18.29 26.84
C LEU A 178 -1.18 -17.66 25.67
N ARG A 179 -1.88 -17.07 24.71
CA ARG A 179 -1.28 -16.30 23.60
C ARG A 179 -1.95 -14.94 23.43
N THR A 180 -1.17 -13.93 23.06
CA THR A 180 -1.72 -12.69 22.49
C THR A 180 -2.21 -12.98 21.07
N ILE A 181 -3.43 -12.56 20.73
CA ILE A 181 -3.93 -12.55 19.35
C ILE A 181 -4.12 -11.12 18.87
N GLU A 182 -3.99 -10.90 17.56
CA GLU A 182 -4.43 -9.66 16.95
C GLU A 182 -5.95 -9.54 17.02
N ARG A 183 -6.43 -8.31 17.22
CA ARG A 183 -7.86 -7.96 17.34
C ARG A 183 -8.35 -7.03 16.23
N GLY A 184 -7.44 -6.62 15.36
CA GLY A 184 -7.66 -5.76 14.20
C GLY A 184 -6.55 -4.71 13.99
N LYS A 185 -6.61 -4.06 12.82
CA LYS A 185 -5.76 -2.94 12.39
C LYS A 185 -6.62 -1.81 11.85
N SER A 186 -6.16 -0.57 11.95
CA SER A 186 -6.67 0.54 11.14
C SER A 186 -5.61 1.05 10.17
N TYR A 187 -6.12 1.57 9.06
CA TYR A 187 -5.35 2.11 7.96
C TYR A 187 -5.94 3.46 7.57
N LEU A 188 -5.08 4.46 7.42
CA LEU A 188 -5.45 5.79 6.94
C LEU A 188 -5.49 5.80 5.40
N ASP A 189 -6.57 6.34 4.85
CA ASP A 189 -6.60 6.81 3.47
C ASP A 189 -5.58 7.94 3.32
N THR A 190 -4.71 7.80 2.31
CA THR A 190 -3.75 8.84 1.92
C THR A 190 -4.40 9.98 1.14
N GLY A 191 -5.71 9.90 0.89
CA GLY A 191 -6.56 11.02 0.51
C GLY A 191 -6.55 11.31 -0.99
N VAL A 192 -6.96 12.53 -1.36
CA VAL A 192 -6.85 13.00 -2.74
C VAL A 192 -5.40 13.38 -3.01
N LYS A 193 -4.60 12.35 -3.35
CA LYS A 193 -3.24 12.52 -3.85
C LYS A 193 -3.26 13.33 -5.14
N LYS A 194 -2.15 14.02 -5.43
CA LYS A 194 -1.91 14.63 -6.74
C LYS A 194 -1.64 13.52 -7.77
N ASP A 195 -2.47 13.41 -8.81
CA ASP A 195 -2.15 12.58 -9.99
C ASP A 195 -0.90 13.15 -10.68
N ILE A 196 -0.08 12.27 -11.22
CA ILE A 196 1.22 12.60 -11.78
C ILE A 196 1.14 12.40 -13.29
N PRO A 197 1.31 13.47 -14.10
CA PRO A 197 1.26 13.34 -15.55
C PRO A 197 2.42 12.47 -16.04
N ASN A 198 2.20 11.72 -17.11
CA ASN A 198 3.29 11.04 -17.82
C ASN A 198 4.22 12.11 -18.43
N VAL A 199 5.49 12.09 -18.09
CA VAL A 199 6.50 13.04 -18.58
C VAL A 199 7.41 12.32 -19.59
N PRO A 200 7.48 12.76 -20.87
CA PRO A 200 8.36 12.14 -21.85
C PRO A 200 9.83 12.12 -21.39
N VAL A 201 10.44 10.92 -21.33
CA VAL A 201 11.77 10.71 -20.73
C VAL A 201 12.86 11.50 -21.46
N ASP A 202 12.72 11.69 -22.77
CA ASP A 202 13.61 12.49 -23.61
C ASP A 202 13.64 13.99 -23.22
N LYS A 203 12.59 14.49 -22.55
CA LYS A 203 12.51 15.85 -22.03
C LYS A 203 13.16 16.03 -20.65
N LEU A 204 13.58 14.95 -19.99
CA LEU A 204 14.19 14.99 -18.66
C LEU A 204 15.70 15.31 -18.67
N ASN A 205 16.38 15.09 -19.80
CA ASN A 205 17.82 15.34 -19.96
C ASN A 205 18.26 16.73 -19.46
N GLY A 206 19.28 16.80 -18.60
CA GLY A 206 19.81 18.04 -18.02
C GLY A 206 20.29 17.92 -16.57
N THR A 207 20.68 19.05 -15.98
CA THR A 207 21.05 19.20 -14.57
C THR A 207 19.82 19.59 -13.73
N TRP A 208 19.66 18.92 -12.59
CA TRP A 208 18.57 19.14 -11.64
C TRP A 208 19.15 19.44 -10.25
N VAL A 209 18.57 20.42 -9.56
CA VAL A 209 19.08 20.91 -8.26
C VAL A 209 17.96 21.05 -7.23
N ALA A 210 18.21 20.62 -6.00
CA ALA A 210 17.36 20.86 -4.85
C ALA A 210 17.91 22.04 -4.02
N PRO A 211 17.09 23.04 -3.64
CA PRO A 211 17.55 24.22 -2.90
C PRO A 211 17.74 23.99 -1.40
N GLU A 212 17.16 22.92 -0.84
CA GLU A 212 17.13 22.65 0.62
C GLU A 212 18.20 21.66 1.09
N THR A 213 18.86 20.96 0.16
CA THR A 213 19.87 19.94 0.44
C THR A 213 21.25 20.56 0.66
N THR A 214 21.68 20.60 1.92
CA THR A 214 23.07 20.90 2.29
C THR A 214 24.04 19.93 1.62
N THR A 215 25.18 20.42 1.14
CA THR A 215 26.25 19.61 0.52
C THR A 215 26.84 18.61 1.51
N SER A 216 26.28 17.41 1.54
CA SER A 216 26.81 16.25 2.25
C SER A 216 27.54 15.34 1.26
N ALA A 217 28.46 14.51 1.73
CA ALA A 217 29.20 13.63 0.84
C ALA A 217 28.33 12.51 0.22
N THR A 218 27.21 12.17 0.86
CA THR A 218 26.17 11.23 0.37
C THR A 218 25.12 11.88 -0.53
N ASP A 219 24.90 13.19 -0.40
CA ASP A 219 23.90 13.96 -1.14
C ASP A 219 24.39 15.39 -1.37
N SER A 220 24.77 15.67 -2.62
CA SER A 220 25.22 16.97 -3.11
C SER A 220 24.09 17.93 -3.46
N GLY A 221 22.82 17.49 -3.37
CA GLY A 221 21.66 18.26 -3.84
C GLY A 221 21.55 18.39 -5.36
N LYS A 222 22.47 17.76 -6.11
CA LYS A 222 22.60 17.87 -7.56
C LYS A 222 22.53 16.49 -8.20
N VAL A 223 21.65 16.33 -9.17
CA VAL A 223 21.48 15.09 -9.94
C VAL A 223 21.42 15.40 -11.43
N LEU A 224 21.85 14.46 -12.25
CA LEU A 224 22.10 14.65 -13.67
C LEU A 224 21.32 13.61 -14.45
N ILE A 225 20.64 14.01 -15.53
CA ILE A 225 19.85 13.09 -16.36
C ILE A 225 20.40 13.10 -17.79
N LYS A 226 20.75 11.91 -18.28
CA LYS A 226 21.26 11.71 -19.64
C LYS A 226 20.81 10.36 -20.19
N ASP A 227 20.22 10.38 -21.38
CA ASP A 227 19.90 9.21 -22.20
C ASP A 227 19.02 8.17 -21.48
N SER A 228 18.04 8.64 -20.70
CA SER A 228 17.15 7.85 -19.82
C SER A 228 17.78 7.29 -18.54
N PHE A 229 19.01 7.67 -18.22
CA PHE A 229 19.65 7.37 -16.94
C PHE A 229 19.70 8.60 -16.04
N PHE A 230 19.56 8.34 -14.75
CA PHE A 230 19.73 9.29 -13.64
C PHE A 230 21.09 9.02 -12.99
N TYR A 231 21.87 10.07 -12.73
CA TYR A 231 23.20 9.98 -12.14
C TYR A 231 23.29 10.86 -10.89
N GLN A 232 23.93 10.36 -9.83
CA GLN A 232 24.23 11.10 -8.61
C GLN A 232 25.70 10.91 -8.22
N LYS A 233 26.42 12.02 -7.99
CA LYS A 233 27.78 12.01 -7.43
C LYS A 233 27.72 11.87 -5.91
N ARG A 234 28.46 10.89 -5.37
CA ARG A 234 28.48 10.47 -3.96
C ARG A 234 29.94 10.16 -3.59
N PHE A 235 30.55 10.90 -2.67
CA PHE A 235 31.99 10.81 -2.35
C PHE A 235 32.89 10.78 -3.61
N ASP A 236 33.64 9.69 -3.80
CA ASP A 236 34.54 9.35 -4.90
C ASP A 236 33.84 8.56 -6.03
N SER A 237 32.51 8.47 -6.02
CA SER A 237 31.73 7.67 -6.99
C SER A 237 30.58 8.40 -7.69
N ILE A 238 30.15 7.80 -8.78
CA ILE A 238 28.95 8.14 -9.56
C ILE A 238 28.06 6.91 -9.56
N GLU A 239 26.88 7.02 -8.97
CA GLU A 239 25.83 6.02 -9.10
C GLU A 239 24.92 6.34 -10.30
N ARG A 240 24.49 5.30 -11.02
CA ARG A 240 23.59 5.37 -12.17
C ARG A 240 22.35 4.50 -11.96
N SER A 241 21.18 5.10 -12.14
CA SER A 241 19.86 4.45 -12.05
C SER A 241 19.07 4.59 -13.35
N ALA A 242 18.23 3.60 -13.68
CA ALA A 242 17.35 3.68 -14.85
C ALA A 242 16.09 4.51 -14.56
N ILE A 243 15.74 5.43 -15.47
CA ILE A 243 14.46 6.15 -15.41
C ILE A 243 13.37 5.26 -16.01
N GLN A 244 12.48 4.80 -15.14
CA GLN A 244 11.42 3.84 -15.43
C GLN A 244 10.13 4.60 -15.78
N ASN A 245 9.67 4.48 -17.04
CA ASN A 245 8.29 4.79 -17.39
C ASN A 245 7.42 3.59 -17.02
N LEU A 246 6.57 3.76 -16.00
CA LEU A 246 5.79 2.68 -15.42
C LEU A 246 4.65 2.18 -16.34
N GLN A 247 4.33 2.92 -17.41
CA GLN A 247 3.32 2.50 -18.40
C GLN A 247 3.73 1.22 -19.16
N LYS A 248 5.01 0.87 -19.15
CA LYS A 248 5.54 -0.37 -19.73
C LYS A 248 5.17 -1.63 -18.95
N TYR A 249 4.73 -1.50 -17.69
CA TYR A 249 4.46 -2.60 -16.77
C TYR A 249 2.95 -2.69 -16.50
N SER A 250 2.45 -3.89 -16.23
CA SER A 250 1.05 -4.04 -15.79
C SER A 250 0.87 -3.55 -14.35
N LEU A 251 -0.32 -3.05 -14.01
CA LEU A 251 -0.63 -2.66 -12.63
C LEU A 251 -0.47 -3.84 -11.64
N VAL A 252 -0.74 -5.06 -12.10
CA VAL A 252 -0.55 -6.31 -11.33
C VAL A 252 0.93 -6.52 -11.04
N SER A 253 1.79 -6.57 -12.08
CA SER A 253 3.24 -6.76 -11.92
C SER A 253 3.91 -5.64 -11.11
N LEU A 254 3.40 -4.42 -11.18
CA LEU A 254 3.86 -3.31 -10.34
C LEU A 254 3.51 -3.55 -8.86
N ASN A 255 2.24 -3.82 -8.53
CA ASN A 255 1.84 -4.13 -7.15
C ASN A 255 2.49 -5.41 -6.61
N GLN A 256 2.86 -6.37 -7.48
CA GLN A 256 3.63 -7.57 -7.12
C GLN A 256 5.08 -7.29 -6.75
N ASN A 257 5.67 -6.17 -7.16
CA ASN A 257 7.00 -5.78 -6.70
C ASN A 257 6.91 -5.12 -5.30
N ASN A 258 7.68 -5.64 -4.35
CA ASN A 258 7.72 -5.15 -2.97
C ASN A 258 8.29 -3.72 -2.88
N THR A 259 9.37 -3.43 -3.62
CA THR A 259 10.01 -2.10 -3.70
C THR A 259 9.06 -1.08 -4.31
N TYR A 260 8.38 -1.41 -5.42
CA TYR A 260 7.32 -0.55 -5.99
C TYR A 260 6.22 -0.28 -4.96
N SER A 261 5.75 -1.32 -4.28
CA SER A 261 4.69 -1.20 -3.28
C SER A 261 5.13 -0.33 -2.10
N GLU A 262 6.39 -0.40 -1.66
CA GLU A 262 6.95 0.50 -0.65
C GLU A 262 7.04 1.94 -1.14
N GLN A 263 7.58 2.16 -2.33
CA GLN A 263 7.70 3.51 -2.87
C GLN A 263 6.32 4.13 -3.19
N LYS A 264 5.31 3.31 -3.47
CA LYS A 264 3.90 3.71 -3.54
C LYS A 264 3.34 4.13 -2.17
N ARG A 265 3.74 3.50 -1.06
CA ARG A 265 3.43 3.97 0.32
C ARG A 265 4.12 5.30 0.63
N ASN A 266 5.39 5.45 0.23
CA ASN A 266 6.19 6.65 0.47
C ASN A 266 5.63 7.86 -0.30
N ALA A 267 5.36 7.69 -1.60
CA ALA A 267 4.69 8.70 -2.43
C ALA A 267 3.32 9.11 -1.87
N ALA A 268 2.51 8.11 -1.49
CA ALA A 268 1.18 8.34 -0.93
C ALA A 268 1.25 9.11 0.40
N SER A 269 2.24 8.81 1.25
CA SER A 269 2.50 9.53 2.51
C SER A 269 2.96 10.98 2.28
N ALA A 270 3.56 11.28 1.13
CA ALA A 270 3.90 12.64 0.69
C ALA A 270 2.74 13.37 -0.06
N GLY A 271 1.60 12.72 -0.26
CA GLY A 271 0.43 13.28 -0.96
C GLY A 271 0.46 13.15 -2.49
N TYR A 272 1.22 12.20 -3.05
CA TYR A 272 1.42 12.01 -4.50
C TYR A 272 1.08 10.58 -4.93
N ASP A 273 0.40 10.39 -6.07
CA ASP A 273 0.09 9.04 -6.57
C ASP A 273 1.20 8.52 -7.48
N LEU A 274 2.04 7.63 -6.94
CA LEU A 274 2.89 6.77 -7.78
C LEU A 274 1.97 5.76 -8.48
N SER A 275 1.65 6.07 -9.74
CA SER A 275 0.70 5.33 -10.56
C SER A 275 1.40 4.71 -11.76
N GLN A 276 0.68 3.83 -12.47
CA GLN A 276 1.16 3.26 -13.73
C GLN A 276 1.47 4.34 -14.80
N LYS A 277 0.98 5.58 -14.66
CA LYS A 277 1.31 6.69 -15.57
C LYS A 277 2.63 7.40 -15.23
N SER A 278 3.13 7.27 -14.00
CA SER A 278 4.25 8.08 -13.53
C SER A 278 5.55 7.65 -14.21
N VAL A 279 6.45 8.62 -14.39
CA VAL A 279 7.85 8.37 -14.71
C VAL A 279 8.65 8.64 -13.45
N ALA A 280 9.51 7.69 -13.08
CA ALA A 280 10.21 7.69 -11.81
C ALA A 280 11.53 6.93 -11.87
N THR A 281 12.36 7.08 -10.85
CA THR A 281 13.53 6.24 -10.59
C THR A 281 13.75 6.07 -9.09
N GLY A 282 14.72 5.24 -8.70
CA GLY A 282 15.15 5.09 -7.31
C GLY A 282 16.67 5.01 -7.23
N ASP A 283 17.21 4.96 -6.02
CA ASP A 283 18.64 4.79 -5.78
C ASP A 283 18.93 3.73 -4.71
N SER A 284 20.21 3.37 -4.55
CA SER A 284 20.70 2.36 -3.59
C SER A 284 20.47 2.70 -2.11
N LEU A 285 20.06 3.93 -1.77
CA LEU A 285 19.67 4.33 -0.42
C LEU A 285 18.15 4.23 -0.19
N GLY A 286 17.40 3.78 -1.20
CA GLY A 286 15.96 3.61 -1.13
C GLY A 286 15.17 4.93 -1.26
N TYR A 287 15.76 5.99 -1.81
CA TYR A 287 14.98 7.17 -2.19
C TYR A 287 14.18 6.90 -3.47
N LEU A 288 12.94 7.38 -3.51
CA LEU A 288 12.12 7.49 -4.72
C LEU A 288 12.29 8.87 -5.34
N TYR A 289 12.46 8.93 -6.65
CA TYR A 289 12.46 10.16 -7.44
C TYR A 289 11.31 10.12 -8.45
N ILE A 290 10.33 11.03 -8.34
CA ILE A 290 9.18 11.10 -9.27
C ILE A 290 9.23 12.39 -10.09
N PHE A 291 9.07 12.28 -11.40
CA PHE A 291 8.96 13.42 -12.30
C PHE A 291 7.51 13.93 -12.34
N ILE A 292 7.25 15.06 -11.69
CA ILE A 292 5.92 15.69 -11.62
C ILE A 292 5.68 16.69 -12.77
N SER A 293 6.74 17.14 -13.44
CA SER A 293 6.69 17.80 -14.74
C SER A 293 8.01 17.60 -15.49
N LYS A 294 8.11 18.14 -16.71
CA LYS A 294 9.39 18.19 -17.46
C LYS A 294 10.49 19.01 -16.78
N ASP A 295 10.13 19.88 -15.81
CA ASP A 295 11.05 20.80 -15.13
C ASP A 295 11.07 20.63 -13.59
N LYS A 296 10.20 19.77 -13.02
CA LYS A 296 10.11 19.51 -11.57
C LYS A 296 10.09 18.02 -11.24
N MET A 297 10.93 17.62 -10.27
CA MET A 297 11.06 16.27 -9.74
C MET A 297 10.97 16.32 -8.21
N LEU A 298 10.46 15.25 -7.59
CA LEU A 298 10.41 15.10 -6.13
C LEU A 298 11.27 13.91 -5.70
N ARG A 299 12.19 14.11 -4.74
CA ARG A 299 12.79 13.02 -3.97
C ARG A 299 11.97 12.77 -2.71
N ILE A 300 11.65 11.51 -2.42
CA ILE A 300 10.86 11.08 -1.28
C ILE A 300 11.61 9.93 -0.59
N GLY A 301 11.85 10.05 0.72
CA GLY A 301 12.61 9.08 1.52
C GLY A 301 13.26 9.76 2.73
N GLY A 302 13.86 8.98 3.63
CA GLY A 302 14.48 9.50 4.86
C GLY A 302 13.52 10.25 5.80
N GLY A 303 12.20 10.08 5.63
CA GLY A 303 11.17 10.82 6.36
C GLY A 303 10.81 12.20 5.79
N GLN A 304 11.44 12.64 4.69
CA GLN A 304 11.22 13.96 4.08
C GLN A 304 10.84 13.87 2.58
N THR A 305 10.40 14.99 2.03
CA THR A 305 10.17 15.20 0.59
C THR A 305 10.92 16.44 0.16
N VAL A 306 11.75 16.34 -0.88
CA VAL A 306 12.60 17.41 -1.40
C VAL A 306 12.23 17.67 -2.85
N THR A 307 12.05 18.94 -3.23
CA THR A 307 11.81 19.32 -4.63
C THR A 307 13.13 19.61 -5.33
N TYR A 308 13.30 19.03 -6.52
CA TYR A 308 14.35 19.36 -7.47
C TYR A 308 13.76 20.15 -8.64
N ASP A 309 14.38 21.28 -8.97
CA ASP A 309 14.08 22.08 -10.14
C ASP A 309 15.14 21.84 -11.23
N LYS A 310 14.68 21.81 -12.49
CA LYS A 310 15.55 21.62 -13.64
C LYS A 310 16.25 22.94 -14.00
N LEU A 311 17.58 22.96 -13.89
CA LEU A 311 18.38 24.16 -14.10
C LEU A 311 18.71 24.39 -15.58
N ASN A 312 18.90 23.32 -16.35
CA ASN A 312 19.28 23.37 -17.78
C ASN A 312 18.83 22.11 -18.52
N ASN A 313 19.02 22.07 -19.85
CA ASN A 313 18.78 20.88 -20.68
C ASN A 313 20.08 20.15 -21.10
N ILE A 314 21.23 20.60 -20.61
CA ILE A 314 22.57 20.14 -21.04
C ILE A 314 23.46 20.06 -19.80
N ILE A 315 23.96 18.86 -19.49
CA ILE A 315 24.91 18.66 -18.41
C ILE A 315 26.27 19.22 -18.80
N ALA A 316 26.94 19.93 -17.89
CA ALA A 316 28.30 20.40 -18.11
C ALA A 316 29.31 19.22 -18.04
N PRO A 317 30.34 19.15 -18.91
CA PRO A 317 31.34 18.07 -18.86
C PRO A 317 32.12 17.96 -17.53
N SER A 318 32.12 19.01 -16.70
CA SER A 318 32.66 18.99 -15.34
C SER A 318 31.76 18.28 -14.32
N ASP A 319 30.46 18.21 -14.60
CA ASP A 319 29.47 17.53 -13.75
C ASP A 319 29.40 16.05 -14.10
N LEU A 320 29.35 15.73 -15.40
CA LEU A 320 29.47 14.39 -15.95
C LEU A 320 30.08 14.49 -17.35
N SER A 321 31.27 13.93 -17.50
CA SER A 321 32.07 13.89 -18.73
C SER A 321 31.60 12.80 -19.69
N THR A 322 31.98 12.95 -20.96
CA THR A 322 31.72 11.93 -21.99
C THR A 322 32.35 10.58 -21.63
N ASN A 323 33.58 10.60 -21.11
CA ASN A 323 34.31 9.38 -20.71
C ASN A 323 33.57 8.62 -19.60
N GLU A 324 33.13 9.30 -18.53
CA GLU A 324 32.34 8.65 -17.45
C GLU A 324 31.06 7.99 -18.02
N ILE A 325 30.38 8.64 -18.98
CA ILE A 325 29.17 8.09 -19.63
C ILE A 325 29.49 6.89 -20.53
N ASP A 326 30.56 6.96 -21.32
CA ASP A 326 30.89 5.92 -22.29
C ASP A 326 31.52 4.70 -21.63
N VAL A 327 32.23 4.87 -20.51
CA VAL A 327 32.65 3.78 -19.58
C VAL A 327 31.43 2.96 -19.12
N PHE A 328 30.35 3.60 -18.64
CA PHE A 328 29.10 2.90 -18.30
C PHE A 328 28.53 2.12 -19.50
N LYS A 329 28.44 2.75 -20.68
CA LYS A 329 27.89 2.11 -21.89
C LYS A 329 28.75 0.97 -22.41
N ASN A 330 30.07 1.05 -22.29
CA ASN A 330 30.98 0.00 -22.72
C ASN A 330 30.74 -1.27 -21.90
N SER A 331 30.71 -1.18 -20.57
CA SER A 331 30.51 -2.36 -19.71
C SER A 331 29.10 -2.94 -19.80
N ASP A 332 28.05 -2.12 -20.05
CA ASP A 332 26.69 -2.61 -20.35
C ASP A 332 26.66 -3.55 -21.58
N ASN A 333 27.56 -3.37 -22.55
CA ASN A 333 27.65 -4.22 -23.75
C ASN A 333 28.50 -5.50 -23.53
N HIS A 334 29.33 -5.57 -22.49
CA HIS A 334 30.23 -6.71 -22.25
C HIS A 334 29.59 -7.82 -21.39
N SER A 335 28.74 -7.48 -20.42
CA SER A 335 28.17 -8.44 -19.47
C SER A 335 26.67 -8.66 -19.70
N SER A 336 26.32 -9.64 -20.53
CA SER A 336 24.92 -9.97 -20.84
C SER A 336 24.10 -10.32 -19.58
N GLY A 337 23.04 -9.57 -19.30
CA GLY A 337 22.21 -9.77 -18.11
C GLY A 337 22.73 -9.08 -16.84
N GLN A 338 23.69 -8.16 -16.98
CA GLN A 338 24.10 -7.21 -15.95
C GLN A 338 23.99 -5.78 -16.49
N THR A 339 24.17 -4.78 -15.63
CA THR A 339 24.20 -3.36 -15.99
C THR A 339 25.12 -2.62 -15.02
N ALA A 340 25.97 -1.73 -15.55
CA ALA A 340 26.94 -0.99 -14.76
C ALA A 340 26.24 0.02 -13.83
N SER A 341 26.45 -0.10 -12.52
CA SER A 341 25.65 0.60 -11.50
C SER A 341 26.38 1.75 -10.80
N THR A 342 27.65 1.55 -10.46
CA THR A 342 28.47 2.57 -9.78
C THR A 342 29.85 2.64 -10.40
N LEU A 343 30.31 3.83 -10.79
CA LEU A 343 31.70 4.10 -11.15
C LEU A 343 32.40 4.72 -9.94
N THR A 344 33.42 4.07 -9.40
CA THR A 344 34.21 4.57 -8.26
C THR A 344 35.61 4.95 -8.72
N ALA A 345 36.03 6.19 -8.46
CA ALA A 345 37.30 6.76 -8.88
C ALA A 345 38.27 6.88 -7.69
N LYS A 346 38.93 5.77 -7.33
CA LYS A 346 39.99 5.77 -6.31
C LYS A 346 41.33 6.21 -6.89
N SER A 347 42.22 6.63 -5.99
CA SER A 347 43.58 7.10 -6.29
C SER A 347 44.48 6.11 -7.03
N ASP A 348 44.15 4.82 -6.96
CA ASP A 348 45.01 3.69 -7.34
C ASP A 348 44.44 2.90 -8.54
N ALA A 349 43.12 2.86 -8.72
CA ALA A 349 42.43 2.47 -9.94
C ALA A 349 40.95 2.92 -9.89
N SER A 350 40.36 3.23 -11.05
CA SER A 350 38.91 3.39 -11.19
C SER A 350 38.26 2.06 -11.55
N PHE A 351 37.08 1.76 -10.98
CA PHE A 351 36.36 0.51 -11.23
C PHE A 351 34.84 0.73 -11.34
N LEU A 352 34.20 -0.12 -12.13
CA LEU A 352 32.75 -0.22 -12.26
C LEU A 352 32.21 -1.39 -11.45
N GLU A 353 31.16 -1.14 -10.67
CA GLU A 353 30.36 -2.17 -10.02
C GLU A 353 29.21 -2.58 -10.94
N MET A 354 29.25 -3.82 -11.43
CA MET A 354 28.18 -4.39 -12.23
C MET A 354 27.09 -4.92 -11.30
N SER A 355 25.83 -4.62 -11.61
CA SER A 355 24.67 -5.17 -10.89
C SER A 355 23.79 -5.98 -11.83
N LYS A 356 22.97 -6.89 -11.30
CA LYS A 356 21.89 -7.53 -12.07
C LYS A 356 20.95 -6.51 -12.71
N SER A 357 20.69 -5.40 -12.04
CA SER A 357 19.71 -4.41 -12.49
C SER A 357 19.92 -3.05 -11.83
N ILE A 358 19.57 -1.98 -12.53
CA ILE A 358 19.48 -0.61 -12.00
C ILE A 358 18.04 -0.06 -12.07
N ASN A 359 17.06 -0.96 -12.21
CA ASN A 359 15.63 -0.65 -12.21
C ASN A 359 15.07 -0.64 -10.78
N TYR A 360 15.59 0.26 -9.93
CA TYR A 360 15.32 0.36 -8.48
C TYR A 360 13.85 0.53 -8.05
N LEU A 361 12.88 0.54 -8.95
CA LEU A 361 11.45 0.54 -8.62
C LEU A 361 10.73 -0.74 -9.05
N THR A 362 11.12 -1.36 -10.16
CA THR A 362 10.39 -2.52 -10.74
C THR A 362 11.11 -3.85 -10.62
N ASP A 363 12.36 -3.86 -10.15
CA ASP A 363 13.20 -5.06 -10.06
C ASP A 363 13.63 -5.30 -8.59
N PRO A 364 13.36 -6.49 -8.01
CA PRO A 364 13.71 -6.80 -6.63
C PRO A 364 15.21 -7.08 -6.43
N GLU A 365 15.99 -7.29 -7.50
CA GLU A 365 17.43 -7.54 -7.42
C GLU A 365 18.27 -6.31 -7.83
N ALA A 366 17.62 -5.14 -7.96
CA ALA A 366 18.29 -3.88 -8.30
C ALA A 366 19.33 -3.46 -7.25
N GLY A 367 20.51 -3.08 -7.69
CA GLY A 367 21.65 -2.75 -6.83
C GLY A 367 22.35 -3.96 -6.20
N GLN A 368 21.91 -5.20 -6.46
CA GLN A 368 22.70 -6.38 -6.11
C GLN A 368 23.96 -6.41 -7.00
N ILE A 369 25.12 -6.10 -6.43
CA ILE A 369 26.40 -6.17 -7.14
C ILE A 369 26.75 -7.63 -7.45
N THR A 370 27.07 -7.89 -8.72
CA THR A 370 27.45 -9.21 -9.25
C THR A 370 28.92 -9.31 -9.59
N ASP A 371 29.56 -8.21 -9.98
CA ASP A 371 30.96 -8.19 -10.38
C ASP A 371 31.59 -6.79 -10.21
N ARG A 372 32.92 -6.70 -10.26
CA ARG A 372 33.68 -5.45 -10.28
C ARG A 372 34.74 -5.50 -11.38
N VAL A 373 34.58 -4.66 -12.39
CA VAL A 373 35.48 -4.59 -13.56
C VAL A 373 36.30 -3.29 -13.55
N PRO A 374 37.50 -3.26 -14.15
CA PRO A 374 38.22 -2.02 -14.41
C PRO A 374 37.37 -1.02 -15.21
N ALA A 375 37.55 0.27 -14.95
CA ALA A 375 36.93 1.33 -15.75
C ALA A 375 37.90 1.75 -16.88
N GLU A 376 37.67 1.22 -18.08
CA GLU A 376 38.45 1.44 -19.32
C GLU A 376 37.67 2.27 -20.36
#